data_AF-A0A2D4LP87-F1
#
_entry.id   AF-A0A2D4LP87-F1
#
_cell.length_a   1.000
_cell.length_b   1.000
_cell.length_c   1.000
_cell.angle_alpha   90.00
_cell.angle_beta   90.00
_cell.angle_gamma   90.00
#
_symmetry.space_group_name_H-M   'P 1'
#
loop_
_entity.id
_entity.type
_entity.pdbx_description
1 polymer ?
#
loop_
_entity_poly.entity_id
_entity_poly.type
_entity_poly.pdbx_seq_one_letter_code
_entity_poly.pdbx_strand_id
1 'polypeptide(L)'
;RVSWIEKVGKEDPQYWDRNTQRSRASEEVFREGLETLRNRYNQSEGLHTIQEMYGCELRRDGSKGGFNQHGYEGRTFITFDKETLTWVAPDPQAQITKR
;
A
#
# COMPACT_ATOMS: atom_id res chain seq x y z
N ARG A 1 -5.23 15.50 9.03
CA ARG A 1 -5.68 15.64 10.44
C ARG A 1 -6.77 16.69 10.47
N VAL A 2 -7.91 16.40 11.07
CA VAL A 2 -9.13 17.23 11.06
C VAL A 2 -9.90 16.99 12.36
N SER A 3 -10.60 17.97 12.92
CA SER A 3 -11.24 17.84 14.24
C SER A 3 -12.45 16.91 14.24
N TRP A 4 -13.19 16.82 13.13
CA TRP A 4 -14.42 16.01 13.09
C TRP A 4 -14.15 14.51 13.31
N ILE A 5 -12.94 14.02 13.03
CA ILE A 5 -12.59 12.60 13.18
C ILE A 5 -12.58 12.15 14.64
N GLU A 6 -12.42 13.07 15.61
CA GLU A 6 -12.39 12.74 17.04
C GLU A 6 -13.68 12.05 17.51
N LYS A 7 -14.79 12.30 16.81
CA LYS A 7 -16.08 11.64 17.07
C LYS A 7 -15.99 10.11 16.98
N VAL A 8 -15.11 9.58 16.11
CA VAL A 8 -14.94 8.14 15.94
C VAL A 8 -14.48 7.46 17.22
N GLY A 9 -13.72 8.15 18.09
CA GLY A 9 -13.28 7.58 19.36
C GLY A 9 -14.41 7.35 20.36
N LYS A 10 -15.57 7.99 20.16
CA LYS A 10 -16.78 7.73 20.97
C LYS A 10 -17.58 6.54 20.44
N GLU A 11 -17.62 6.38 19.11
CA GLU A 11 -18.36 5.31 18.42
C GLU A 11 -17.58 3.98 18.41
N ASP A 12 -16.27 4.07 18.22
CA ASP A 12 -15.31 2.97 18.25
C ASP A 12 -14.11 3.38 19.11
N PRO A 13 -14.14 3.10 20.42
CA PRO A 13 -13.05 3.41 21.34
C PRO A 13 -11.70 2.78 20.96
N GLN A 14 -11.71 1.70 20.18
CA GLN A 14 -10.49 1.00 19.74
C GLN A 14 -9.95 1.52 18.41
N TYR A 15 -10.63 2.46 17.76
CA TYR A 15 -10.28 2.93 16.42
C TYR A 15 -8.82 3.39 16.33
N TRP A 16 -8.35 4.20 17.29
CA TRP A 16 -7.01 4.76 17.28
C TRP A 16 -5.93 3.72 17.55
N ASP A 17 -6.15 2.84 18.53
CA ASP A 17 -5.21 1.77 18.87
C ASP A 17 -5.05 0.78 17.71
N ARG A 18 -6.17 0.36 17.11
CA ARG A 18 -6.18 -0.55 15.96
C ARG A 18 -5.43 0.04 14.77
N ASN A 19 -5.69 1.31 14.42
CA ASN A 19 -4.98 1.95 13.30
C ASN A 19 -3.50 2.19 13.61
N THR A 20 -3.16 2.48 14.87
CA THR A 20 -1.77 2.64 15.31
C THR A 20 -0.99 1.33 15.19
N GLN A 21 -1.55 0.22 15.69
CA GLN A 21 -0.95 -1.10 15.56
C GLN A 21 -0.79 -1.50 14.10
N ARG A 22 -1.81 -1.28 13.26
CA ARG A 22 -1.70 -1.55 11.82
C ARG A 22 -0.58 -0.74 11.18
N SER A 23 -0.47 0.54 11.50
CA SER A 23 0.57 1.42 10.94
C SER A 23 1.98 0.98 11.36
N ARG A 24 2.16 0.54 12.61
CA ARG A 24 3.45 -0.02 13.08
C ARG A 24 3.82 -1.30 12.35
N ALA A 25 2.87 -2.23 12.19
CA ALA A 25 3.09 -3.45 11.42
C ALA A 25 3.44 -3.15 9.95
N SER A 26 2.75 -2.16 9.35
CA SER A 26 3.07 -1.72 7.99
C SER A 26 4.48 -1.10 7.90
N GLU A 27 4.92 -0.34 8.90
CA GLU A 27 6.29 0.20 8.93
C GLU A 27 7.35 -0.91 8.86
N GLU A 28 7.19 -1.97 9.65
CA GLU A 28 8.10 -3.13 9.66
C GLU A 28 8.10 -3.85 8.31
N VAL A 29 6.91 -4.11 7.74
CA VAL A 29 6.76 -4.74 6.42
C VAL A 29 7.44 -3.91 5.33
N PHE A 30 7.32 -2.58 5.36
CA PHE A 30 7.96 -1.71 4.36
C PHE A 30 9.48 -1.71 4.50
N ARG A 31 9.99 -1.76 5.73
CA ARG A 31 11.43 -1.87 6.00
C ARG A 31 12.02 -3.16 5.42
N GLU A 32 11.39 -4.30 5.69
CA GLU A 32 11.80 -5.59 5.11
C GLU A 32 11.61 -5.65 3.59
N GLY A 33 10.54 -5.01 3.10
CA GLY A 33 10.24 -4.86 1.69
C GLY A 33 11.34 -4.11 0.93
N LEU A 34 11.89 -3.02 1.49
CA LEU A 34 13.00 -2.30 0.89
C LEU A 34 14.23 -3.18 0.69
N GLU A 35 14.63 -3.95 1.70
CA GLU A 35 15.77 -4.87 1.58
C GLU A 35 15.50 -5.98 0.56
N THR A 36 14.29 -6.52 0.54
CA THR A 36 13.87 -7.53 -0.43
C THR A 36 13.95 -6.99 -1.86
N LEU A 37 13.46 -5.77 -2.11
CA LEU A 37 13.49 -5.16 -3.43
C LEU A 37 14.92 -4.80 -3.84
N ARG A 38 15.71 -4.21 -2.96
CA ARG A 38 17.13 -3.92 -3.19
C ARG A 38 17.89 -5.16 -3.67
N ASN A 39 17.68 -6.30 -3.00
CA ASN A 39 18.26 -7.58 -3.40
C ASN A 39 17.74 -8.09 -4.75
N ARG A 40 16.42 -8.05 -4.99
CA ARG A 40 15.82 -8.51 -6.26
C ARG A 40 16.29 -7.71 -7.47
N TYR A 41 16.57 -6.42 -7.27
CA TYR A 41 17.08 -5.53 -8.31
C TYR A 41 18.61 -5.47 -8.38
N ASN A 42 19.33 -6.29 -7.59
CA ASN A 42 20.79 -6.32 -7.51
C ASN A 42 21.41 -4.93 -7.25
N GLN A 43 20.77 -4.13 -6.41
CA GLN A 43 21.21 -2.77 -6.09
C GLN A 43 22.20 -2.77 -4.93
N SER A 44 23.25 -1.95 -5.05
CA SER A 44 24.26 -1.74 -4.01
C SER A 44 23.78 -0.76 -2.94
N GLU A 45 24.69 -0.19 -2.15
CA GLU A 45 24.38 0.89 -1.21
C GLU A 45 23.75 2.09 -1.92
N GLY A 46 22.83 2.77 -1.23
CA GLY A 46 22.10 3.90 -1.77
C GLY A 46 20.79 4.17 -1.02
N LEU A 47 20.13 5.26 -1.38
CA LEU A 47 18.79 5.56 -0.91
C LEU A 47 17.77 4.95 -1.89
N HIS A 48 16.85 4.16 -1.35
CA HIS A 48 15.81 3.47 -2.10
C HIS A 48 14.44 3.88 -1.59
N THR A 49 13.43 3.81 -2.46
CA THR A 49 12.06 4.22 -2.13
C THR A 49 11.06 3.13 -2.48
N ILE A 50 10.19 2.81 -1.53
CA ILE A 50 8.98 2.02 -1.73
C ILE A 50 7.78 2.87 -1.34
N GLN A 51 6.70 2.79 -2.11
CA GLN A 51 5.48 3.56 -1.90
C GLN A 51 4.27 2.65 -2.04
N GLU A 52 3.21 2.92 -1.29
CA GLU A 52 1.90 2.27 -1.45
C GLU A 52 0.83 3.34 -1.54
N MET A 53 -0.10 3.12 -2.46
CA MET A 53 -1.28 3.94 -2.65
C MET A 53 -2.49 3.04 -2.78
N TYR A 54 -3.42 3.17 -1.85
CA TYR A 54 -4.72 2.50 -1.92
C TYR A 54 -5.85 3.45 -1.55
N GLY A 55 -7.03 3.15 -2.05
CA GLY A 55 -8.22 3.95 -1.77
C GLY A 55 -9.45 3.46 -2.50
N CYS A 56 -10.56 4.11 -2.19
CA CYS A 56 -11.84 3.90 -2.85
C CYS A 56 -12.44 5.23 -3.26
N GLU A 57 -13.31 5.18 -4.27
CA GLU A 57 -14.07 6.33 -4.73
C GLU A 57 -15.56 5.96 -4.68
N LEU A 58 -16.37 6.84 -4.11
CA LEU A 58 -17.83 6.74 -4.17
C LEU A 58 -18.34 7.93 -4.98
N ARG A 59 -18.91 7.66 -6.16
CA ARG A 59 -19.41 8.69 -7.07
C ARG A 59 -20.88 8.99 -6.81
N ARG A 60 -21.36 10.14 -7.33
CA ARG A 60 -22.74 10.60 -7.13
C ARG A 60 -23.79 9.66 -7.71
N ASP A 61 -23.45 8.96 -8.79
CA ASP A 61 -24.30 7.93 -9.41
C ASP A 61 -24.31 6.60 -8.62
N GLY A 62 -23.63 6.55 -7.47
CA GLY A 62 -23.49 5.35 -6.64
C GLY A 62 -22.43 4.37 -7.13
N SER A 63 -21.76 4.65 -8.25
CA SER A 63 -20.67 3.81 -8.72
C SER A 63 -19.48 3.86 -7.76
N LYS A 64 -18.75 2.74 -7.69
CA LYS A 64 -17.66 2.52 -6.73
C LYS A 64 -16.36 2.26 -7.50
N GLY A 65 -15.37 3.12 -7.28
CA GLY A 65 -14.00 2.94 -7.73
C GLY A 65 -13.10 2.43 -6.62
N GLY A 66 -11.91 1.97 -6.98
CA GLY A 66 -10.85 1.75 -6.00
C GLY A 66 -9.56 1.32 -6.67
N PHE A 67 -8.46 1.48 -5.95
CA PHE A 67 -7.13 1.19 -6.42
C PHE A 67 -6.28 0.64 -5.28
N ASN A 68 -5.30 -0.18 -5.62
CA ASN A 68 -4.21 -0.61 -4.75
C ASN A 68 -2.96 -0.77 -5.62
N GLN A 69 -1.92 0.00 -5.32
CA GLN A 69 -0.72 0.11 -6.12
C GLN A 69 0.50 0.24 -5.22
N HIS A 70 1.56 -0.49 -5.55
CA HIS A 70 2.87 -0.31 -4.96
C HIS A 70 3.86 0.22 -6.00
N GLY A 71 4.72 1.13 -5.57
CA GLY A 71 5.80 1.69 -6.37
C GLY A 71 7.17 1.41 -5.77
N TYR A 72 8.17 1.28 -6.62
CA TYR A 72 9.58 1.16 -6.26
C TYR A 72 10.39 2.10 -7.15
N GLU A 73 11.25 2.94 -6.55
CA GLU A 73 12.02 3.97 -7.28
C GLU A 73 11.16 4.92 -8.14
N GLY A 74 9.98 5.29 -7.63
CA GLY A 74 9.02 6.13 -8.35
C GLY A 74 8.36 5.47 -9.58
N ARG A 75 8.59 4.18 -9.81
CA ARG A 75 7.98 3.41 -10.90
C ARG A 75 6.94 2.45 -10.35
N THR A 76 5.94 2.11 -11.16
CA THR A 76 4.96 1.07 -10.82
C THR A 76 5.66 -0.26 -10.60
N PHE A 77 5.54 -0.81 -9.39
CA PHE A 77 6.08 -2.13 -9.04
C PHE A 77 5.01 -3.22 -9.20
N ILE A 78 3.83 -3.05 -8.59
CA ILE A 78 2.71 -3.98 -8.76
C ILE A 78 1.38 -3.26 -8.52
N THR A 79 0.33 -3.62 -9.26
CA THR A 79 -1.00 -3.02 -9.12
C THR A 79 -2.07 -4.10 -9.05
N PHE A 80 -3.13 -3.85 -8.28
CA PHE A 80 -4.26 -4.76 -8.18
C PHE A 80 -5.30 -4.43 -9.25
N ASP A 81 -5.52 -5.37 -10.16
CA ASP A 81 -6.64 -5.32 -11.11
C ASP A 81 -7.88 -5.91 -10.44
N LYS A 82 -8.84 -5.02 -10.14
CA LYS A 82 -10.09 -5.36 -9.48
C LYS A 82 -11.09 -6.06 -10.40
N GLU A 83 -10.97 -5.92 -11.71
CA GLU A 83 -11.89 -6.55 -12.67
C GLU A 83 -11.58 -8.03 -12.80
N THR A 84 -10.29 -8.37 -12.82
CA THR A 84 -9.81 -9.76 -12.93
C THR A 84 -9.47 -10.39 -11.59
N LEU A 85 -9.40 -9.60 -10.51
CA LEU A 85 -8.93 -10.00 -9.17
C LEU A 85 -7.49 -10.54 -9.21
N THR A 86 -6.66 -9.98 -10.08
CA THR A 86 -5.26 -10.40 -10.22
C THR A 86 -4.30 -9.25 -9.98
N TRP A 87 -3.06 -9.58 -9.62
CA TRP A 87 -1.98 -8.61 -9.58
C TRP A 87 -1.31 -8.48 -10.96
N VAL A 88 -1.09 -7.24 -11.36
CA VAL A 88 -0.38 -6.87 -12.59
C VAL A 88 1.00 -6.35 -12.20
N ALA A 89 2.02 -7.11 -12.60
CA ALA A 89 3.44 -6.84 -12.36
C ALA A 89 4.11 -6.55 -13.72
N PRO A 90 4.56 -5.32 -14.00
CA PRO A 90 5.18 -4.97 -15.29
C PRO A 90 6.63 -5.47 -15.43
N ASP A 91 7.31 -5.73 -14.31
CA ASP A 91 8.73 -6.11 -14.25
C ASP A 91 8.90 -7.57 -13.79
N PRO A 92 9.84 -8.37 -14.35
CA PRO A 92 10.14 -9.72 -13.87
C PRO A 92 10.41 -9.82 -12.36
N GLN A 93 11.00 -8.80 -11.74
CA GLN A 93 11.31 -8.78 -10.30
C GLN A 93 10.04 -8.69 -9.45
N ALA A 94 8.99 -8.06 -9.98
CA ALA A 94 7.67 -7.95 -9.37
C ALA A 94 6.83 -9.22 -9.54
N GLN A 95 7.10 -10.04 -10.57
CA GLN A 95 6.38 -11.30 -10.79
C GLN A 95 6.55 -12.29 -9.63
N ILE A 96 7.63 -12.18 -8.85
CA ILE A 96 7.84 -12.99 -7.65
C ILE A 96 6.79 -12.65 -6.57
N THR A 97 6.43 -11.37 -6.42
CA THR A 97 5.40 -10.92 -5.46
C THR A 97 3.99 -11.30 -5.90
N LYS A 98 3.75 -11.43 -7.21
CA LYS A 98 2.44 -11.78 -7.78
C LYS A 98 1.98 -13.22 -7.44
N ARG A 99 2.92 -14.14 -7.20
CA ARG A 99 2.67 -15.59 -7.14
C ARG A 99 1.68 -16.00 -6.08
#